data_AF-A0A2G9RXA9-F1
#
_entry.id   AF-A0A2G9RXA9-F1
#
_cell.length_a   1.000
_cell.length_b   1.000
_cell.length_c   1.000
_cell.angle_alpha   90.00
_cell.angle_beta   90.00
_cell.angle_gamma   90.00
#
_symmetry.space_group_name_H-M   'P 1'
#
loop_
_entity.id
_entity.type
_entity.pdbx_description
1 polymer ?
#
loop_
_entity_poly.entity_id
_entity_poly.type
_entity_poly.pdbx_seq_one_letter_code
_entity_poly.pdbx_strand_id
1 'polypeptide(L)'
;MEFDDEDGEGPSKFSRSVSRVKLQVAGSEMLEDENDQRDGDQLYRENHSEIERRRRNKMTQYITELSDMVPTCSALARKPDKLTILRMAVSHMKSMRGTGNKSTDGAYKPSFLTEQELKHLILEAADGFLFVVAAETGRVIYVSDSVTPVLNQPQSEWFGSTLYEQTHPDDIEKLREQLCTSENSMTGWF
;
A
#
# COMPACT_ATOMS: atom_id res chain seq x y z
N MET A 1 -70.45 -18.27 -56.49
CA MET A 1 -70.78 -19.38 -55.57
C MET A 1 -70.24 -18.93 -54.23
N GLU A 2 -71.14 -18.40 -53.40
CA GLU A 2 -71.78 -19.15 -52.28
C GLU A 2 -70.74 -19.36 -51.15
N PHE A 3 -70.97 -19.02 -49.88
CA PHE A 3 -72.22 -19.03 -49.12
C PHE A 3 -72.07 -18.16 -47.86
N ASP A 4 -73.20 -17.74 -47.31
CA ASP A 4 -73.43 -17.00 -46.06
C ASP A 4 -73.10 -17.79 -44.78
N ASP A 5 -73.28 -17.08 -43.65
CA ASP A 5 -73.61 -17.54 -42.30
C ASP A 5 -72.47 -17.83 -41.30
N GLU A 6 -72.32 -16.93 -40.31
CA GLU A 6 -72.13 -17.34 -38.92
C GLU A 6 -72.51 -16.23 -37.92
N ASP A 7 -73.80 -16.15 -37.58
CA ASP A 7 -74.25 -15.58 -36.31
C ASP A 7 -74.26 -16.71 -35.26
N GLY A 8 -73.20 -16.78 -34.45
CA GLY A 8 -73.05 -17.72 -33.34
C GLY A 8 -73.02 -17.01 -31.98
N GLU A 9 -73.95 -17.39 -31.11
CA GLU A 9 -74.21 -16.90 -29.74
C GLU A 9 -72.97 -16.51 -28.91
N GLY A 10 -73.09 -15.35 -28.23
CA GLY A 10 -72.04 -14.81 -27.37
C GLY A 10 -71.81 -15.59 -26.06
N PRO A 11 -70.57 -15.60 -25.52
CA PRO A 11 -70.28 -16.32 -24.30
C PRO A 11 -70.85 -15.64 -23.05
N SER A 12 -71.48 -16.49 -22.24
CA SER A 12 -72.03 -16.31 -20.90
C SER A 12 -71.26 -15.33 -19.99
N LYS A 13 -72.02 -14.42 -19.37
CA LYS A 13 -71.55 -13.36 -18.45
C LYS A 13 -70.78 -13.89 -17.22
N PHE A 14 -70.85 -15.19 -16.93
CA PHE A 14 -70.13 -15.80 -15.81
C PHE A 14 -68.61 -15.89 -16.05
N SER A 15 -68.18 -16.13 -17.30
CA SER A 15 -66.74 -16.22 -17.64
C SER A 15 -66.02 -14.87 -17.55
N ARG A 16 -66.74 -13.76 -17.83
CA ARG A 16 -66.20 -12.40 -17.77
C ARG A 16 -65.71 -11.99 -16.37
N SER A 17 -66.30 -12.51 -15.30
CA SER A 17 -65.91 -12.16 -13.93
C SER A 17 -64.58 -12.79 -13.53
N VAL A 18 -64.32 -14.04 -13.94
CA VAL A 18 -63.04 -14.74 -13.66
C VAL A 18 -61.91 -14.15 -14.52
N SER A 19 -62.18 -13.83 -15.79
CA SER A 19 -61.20 -13.15 -16.66
C SER A 19 -60.88 -11.74 -16.18
N ARG A 20 -61.86 -10.99 -15.66
CA ARG A 20 -61.64 -9.64 -15.11
C ARG A 20 -60.80 -9.68 -13.82
N VAL A 21 -61.01 -10.67 -12.94
CA VAL A 21 -60.16 -10.85 -11.75
C VAL A 21 -58.75 -11.32 -12.12
N LYS A 22 -58.59 -12.23 -13.10
CA LYS A 22 -57.25 -12.62 -13.60
C LYS A 22 -56.49 -11.48 -14.28
N LEU A 23 -57.16 -10.59 -15.03
CA LEU A 23 -56.52 -9.39 -15.59
C LEU A 23 -56.17 -8.34 -14.52
N GLN A 24 -56.97 -8.22 -13.45
CA GLN A 24 -56.69 -7.29 -12.35
C GLN A 24 -55.49 -7.75 -11.50
N VAL A 25 -55.30 -9.07 -11.33
CA VAL A 25 -54.14 -9.65 -10.62
C VAL A 25 -52.88 -9.55 -11.49
N ALA A 26 -52.93 -9.95 -12.76
CA ALA A 26 -51.79 -9.85 -13.67
C ALA A 26 -51.36 -8.41 -13.98
N GLY A 27 -52.29 -7.45 -13.95
CA GLY A 27 -51.98 -6.02 -14.12
C GLY A 27 -51.33 -5.37 -12.89
N SER A 28 -51.51 -5.95 -11.70
CA SER A 28 -50.85 -5.47 -10.47
C SER A 28 -49.43 -6.03 -10.35
N GLU A 29 -49.23 -7.31 -10.69
CA GLU A 29 -47.92 -7.99 -10.66
C GLU A 29 -46.92 -7.39 -11.69
N MET A 30 -47.38 -6.98 -12.88
CA MET A 30 -46.53 -6.39 -13.92
C MET A 30 -46.06 -4.95 -13.62
N LEU A 31 -46.79 -4.21 -12.77
CA LEU A 31 -46.43 -2.83 -12.37
C LEU A 31 -45.45 -2.83 -11.19
N GLU A 32 -45.49 -3.86 -10.35
CA GLU A 32 -44.56 -4.07 -9.24
C GLU A 32 -43.15 -4.41 -9.77
N ASP A 33 -43.03 -5.31 -10.76
CA ASP A 33 -41.75 -5.68 -11.39
C ASP A 33 -41.08 -4.50 -12.14
N GLU A 34 -41.83 -3.68 -12.88
CA GLU A 34 -41.26 -2.49 -13.55
C GLU A 34 -40.83 -1.39 -12.57
N ASN A 35 -41.51 -1.27 -11.43
CA ASN A 35 -41.14 -0.31 -10.39
C ASN A 35 -39.90 -0.78 -9.62
N ASP A 36 -39.81 -2.08 -9.28
CA ASP A 36 -38.62 -2.67 -8.66
C ASP A 36 -37.40 -2.66 -9.60
N GLN A 37 -37.59 -2.80 -10.91
CA GLN A 37 -36.50 -2.69 -11.89
C GLN A 37 -35.98 -1.24 -12.00
N ARG A 38 -36.87 -0.24 -11.96
CA ARG A 38 -36.50 1.18 -11.97
C ARG A 38 -35.87 1.62 -10.66
N ASP A 39 -36.40 1.17 -9.53
CA ASP A 39 -35.84 1.41 -8.20
C ASP A 39 -34.47 0.71 -8.06
N GLY A 40 -34.33 -0.50 -8.61
CA GLY A 40 -33.04 -1.20 -8.73
C GLY A 40 -32.02 -0.40 -9.56
N ASP A 41 -32.37 -0.01 -10.78
CA ASP A 41 -31.49 0.80 -11.65
C ASP A 41 -31.13 2.15 -11.04
N GLN A 42 -32.05 2.75 -10.30
CA GLN A 42 -31.84 4.00 -9.58
C GLN A 42 -30.91 3.79 -8.37
N LEU A 43 -31.10 2.72 -7.60
CA LEU A 43 -30.22 2.30 -6.51
C LEU A 43 -28.81 1.95 -7.02
N TYR A 44 -28.68 1.27 -8.16
CA TYR A 44 -27.38 1.00 -8.79
C TYR A 44 -26.69 2.28 -9.26
N ARG A 45 -27.44 3.20 -9.89
CA ARG A 45 -26.91 4.51 -10.31
C ARG A 45 -26.50 5.37 -9.13
N GLU A 46 -27.29 5.37 -8.05
CA GLU A 46 -27.00 6.11 -6.82
C GLU A 46 -25.81 5.50 -6.09
N ASN A 47 -25.74 4.18 -5.97
CA ASN A 47 -24.61 3.47 -5.37
C ASN A 47 -23.31 3.71 -6.18
N HIS A 48 -23.38 3.63 -7.50
CA HIS A 48 -22.25 3.94 -8.38
C HIS A 48 -21.80 5.40 -8.25
N SER A 49 -22.77 6.33 -8.20
CA SER A 49 -22.51 7.75 -7.98
C SER A 49 -21.88 8.02 -6.61
N GLU A 50 -22.30 7.28 -5.58
CA GLU A 50 -21.77 7.39 -4.24
C GLU A 50 -20.33 6.85 -4.15
N ILE A 51 -20.04 5.73 -4.80
CA ILE A 51 -18.69 5.17 -4.91
C ILE A 51 -17.75 6.19 -5.59
N GLU A 52 -18.17 6.77 -6.71
CA GLU A 52 -17.36 7.77 -7.41
C GLU A 52 -17.18 9.06 -6.56
N ARG A 53 -18.23 9.48 -5.83
CA ARG A 53 -18.14 10.60 -4.89
C ARG A 53 -17.11 10.32 -3.79
N ARG A 54 -17.16 9.13 -3.18
CA ARG A 54 -16.18 8.71 -2.16
C ARG A 54 -14.76 8.70 -2.72
N ARG A 55 -14.56 8.22 -3.95
CA ARG A 55 -13.26 8.24 -4.64
C ARG A 55 -12.73 9.68 -4.82
N ARG A 56 -13.59 10.61 -5.26
CA ARG A 56 -13.22 12.04 -5.42
C ARG A 56 -12.92 12.72 -4.09
N ASN A 57 -13.68 12.42 -3.05
CA ASN A 57 -13.45 12.94 -1.70
C ASN A 57 -12.11 12.44 -1.16
N LYS A 58 -11.83 11.15 -1.30
CA LYS A 58 -10.56 10.53 -0.89
C LYS A 58 -9.35 11.10 -1.65
N MET A 59 -9.48 11.28 -2.97
CA MET A 59 -8.43 11.96 -3.75
C MET A 59 -8.21 13.40 -3.27
N THR A 60 -9.28 14.14 -2.95
CA THR A 60 -9.17 15.51 -2.44
C THR A 60 -8.49 15.57 -1.08
N GLN A 61 -8.78 14.60 -0.21
CA GLN A 61 -8.09 14.43 1.06
C GLN A 61 -6.59 14.20 0.84
N TYR A 62 -6.21 13.26 -0.03
CA TYR A 62 -4.80 12.99 -0.33
C TYR A 62 -4.07 14.20 -0.90
N ILE A 63 -4.70 14.99 -1.76
CA ILE A 63 -4.09 16.24 -2.27
C ILE A 63 -3.87 17.25 -1.14
N THR A 64 -4.77 17.30 -0.16
CA THR A 64 -4.66 18.21 0.99
C THR A 64 -3.51 17.78 1.90
N GLU A 65 -3.46 16.50 2.27
CA GLU A 65 -2.37 15.93 3.08
C GLU A 65 -1.01 16.09 2.36
N LEU A 66 -0.97 15.85 1.05
CA LEU A 66 0.22 16.08 0.23
C LEU A 66 0.67 17.55 0.26
N SER A 67 -0.26 18.50 0.24
CA SER A 67 0.08 19.93 0.31
C SER A 67 0.73 20.32 1.64
N ASP A 68 0.36 19.64 2.72
CA ASP A 68 0.90 19.90 4.06
C ASP A 68 2.31 19.27 4.21
N MET A 69 2.56 18.12 3.55
CA MET A 69 3.87 17.46 3.52
C MET A 69 4.92 18.13 2.62
N VAL A 70 4.50 18.95 1.64
CA VAL A 70 5.43 19.63 0.72
C VAL A 70 5.78 21.02 1.27
N PRO A 71 7.03 21.28 1.69
CA PRO A 71 7.41 22.53 2.37
C PRO A 71 7.07 23.80 1.57
N THR A 72 7.21 23.75 0.24
CA THR A 72 6.89 24.88 -0.63
C THR A 72 5.39 25.17 -0.72
N CYS A 73 4.54 24.17 -0.46
CA CYS A 73 3.08 24.31 -0.45
C CYS A 73 2.58 24.74 0.93
N SER A 74 3.10 24.13 2.00
CA SER A 74 2.66 24.38 3.38
C SER A 74 3.08 25.75 3.90
N ALA A 75 4.17 26.33 3.38
CA ALA A 75 4.63 27.67 3.74
C ALA A 75 3.76 28.82 3.15
N LEU A 76 2.81 28.52 2.28
CA LEU A 76 1.94 29.54 1.67
C LEU A 76 0.73 29.85 2.56
N ALA A 77 0.48 31.14 2.81
CA ALA A 77 -0.69 31.60 3.57
C ALA A 77 -2.04 31.25 2.91
N ARG A 78 -2.04 30.98 1.60
CA ARG A 78 -3.21 30.50 0.85
C ARG A 78 -2.86 29.20 0.15
N LYS A 79 -3.68 28.17 0.37
CA LYS A 79 -3.49 26.86 -0.29
C LYS A 79 -3.58 27.01 -1.82
N PRO A 80 -2.57 26.58 -2.58
CA PRO A 80 -2.60 26.61 -4.04
C PRO A 80 -3.63 25.63 -4.60
N ASP A 81 -3.97 25.76 -5.88
CA ASP A 81 -4.90 24.85 -6.55
C ASP A 81 -4.30 23.43 -6.71
N LYS A 82 -5.17 22.44 -6.94
CA LYS A 82 -4.78 21.01 -6.96
C LYS A 82 -3.67 20.71 -7.98
N LEU A 83 -3.68 21.36 -9.14
CA LEU A 83 -2.67 21.13 -10.18
C LEU A 83 -1.32 21.71 -9.75
N THR A 84 -1.32 22.89 -9.15
CA THR A 84 -0.12 23.52 -8.61
C THR A 84 0.47 22.69 -7.46
N ILE A 85 -0.34 22.18 -6.54
CA ILE A 85 0.11 21.26 -5.46
C ILE A 85 0.86 20.07 -6.08
N LEU A 86 0.28 19.42 -7.09
CA LEU A 86 0.92 18.28 -7.76
C LEU A 86 2.24 18.65 -8.44
N ARG A 87 2.31 19.80 -9.12
CA ARG A 87 3.54 20.29 -9.77
C ARG A 87 4.65 20.55 -8.75
N MET A 88 4.31 21.19 -7.64
CA MET A 88 5.25 21.48 -6.55
C MET A 88 5.71 20.20 -5.86
N ALA A 89 4.80 19.25 -5.62
CA ALA A 89 5.14 17.92 -5.09
C ALA A 89 6.11 17.17 -6.01
N VAL A 90 5.89 17.20 -7.33
CA VAL A 90 6.82 16.61 -8.31
C VAL A 90 8.19 17.29 -8.24
N SER A 91 8.24 18.62 -8.12
CA SER A 91 9.49 19.34 -7.95
C SER A 91 10.21 18.96 -6.66
N HIS A 92 9.48 18.86 -5.55
CA HIS A 92 10.01 18.44 -4.26
C HIS A 92 10.61 17.02 -4.33
N MET A 93 9.86 16.06 -4.88
CA MET A 93 10.35 14.70 -5.08
C MET A 93 11.55 14.62 -6.02
N LYS A 94 11.60 15.43 -7.08
CA LYS A 94 12.76 15.52 -7.98
C LYS A 94 13.99 16.08 -7.27
N SER A 95 13.82 17.06 -6.39
CA SER A 95 14.91 17.60 -5.57
C SER A 95 15.42 16.56 -4.57
N MET A 96 14.54 15.84 -3.88
CA MET A 96 14.91 14.77 -2.96
C MET A 96 15.65 13.61 -3.67
N ARG A 97 15.19 13.24 -4.89
CA ARG A 97 15.84 12.22 -5.73
C ARG A 97 17.03 12.76 -6.53
N GLY A 98 17.30 14.07 -6.47
CA GLY A 98 18.18 14.81 -7.38
C GLY A 98 19.62 15.02 -6.90
N THR A 99 19.97 14.52 -5.72
CA THR A 99 21.31 14.65 -5.12
C THR A 99 21.91 13.32 -4.66
N GLY A 100 21.23 12.19 -4.95
CA GLY A 100 21.67 10.85 -4.54
C GLY A 100 21.36 9.80 -5.59
N ASN A 101 22.42 9.29 -6.22
CA ASN A 101 22.52 8.02 -6.94
C ASN A 101 21.46 7.70 -8.01
N LYS A 102 21.74 8.10 -9.25
CA LYS A 102 21.36 7.30 -10.43
C LYS A 102 22.30 6.08 -10.57
N SER A 103 22.40 5.26 -9.53
CA SER A 103 23.10 3.98 -9.62
C SER A 103 22.06 2.89 -9.76
N THR A 104 21.77 2.56 -11.02
CA THR A 104 21.20 1.28 -11.42
C THR A 104 22.25 0.21 -11.16
N ASP A 105 22.33 -0.33 -9.95
CA ASP A 105 22.75 -1.72 -9.70
C ASP A 105 22.70 -2.01 -8.20
N GLY A 106 22.14 -3.16 -7.81
CA GLY A 106 22.24 -3.66 -6.43
C GLY A 106 20.96 -3.60 -5.59
N ALA A 107 20.02 -4.48 -5.95
CA ALA A 107 18.96 -5.20 -5.21
C ALA A 107 18.71 -5.10 -3.68
N TYR A 108 19.18 -4.12 -2.89
CA TYR A 108 18.90 -4.09 -1.43
C TYR A 108 18.57 -2.73 -0.80
N LYS A 109 18.31 -1.67 -1.57
CA LYS A 109 17.89 -0.38 -1.00
C LYS A 109 16.37 -0.22 -1.04
N PRO A 110 15.66 -0.15 0.11
CA PRO A 110 14.32 0.43 0.11
C PRO A 110 14.47 1.90 -0.29
N SER A 111 14.18 2.21 -1.57
CA SER A 111 14.40 3.51 -2.22
C SER A 111 13.63 4.71 -1.62
N PHE A 112 13.01 4.51 -0.45
CA PHE A 112 12.29 5.51 0.32
C PHE A 112 13.12 6.11 1.47
N LEU A 113 14.05 5.34 2.04
CA LEU A 113 14.91 5.81 3.13
C LEU A 113 16.33 5.98 2.64
N THR A 114 16.92 7.12 2.96
CA THR A 114 18.36 7.34 2.83
C THR A 114 19.11 6.44 3.80
N GLU A 115 20.40 6.20 3.55
CA GLU A 115 21.26 5.37 4.41
C GLU A 115 21.35 5.92 5.85
N GLN A 116 21.26 7.25 6.00
CA GLN A 116 21.21 7.93 7.28
C GLN A 116 19.88 7.71 8.01
N GLU A 117 18.75 7.76 7.32
CA GLU A 117 17.43 7.46 7.90
C GLU A 117 17.31 5.99 8.28
N LEU A 118 17.83 5.08 7.45
CA LEU A 118 17.85 3.65 7.76
C LEU A 118 18.71 3.37 9.01
N LYS A 119 19.89 3.98 9.08
CA LYS A 119 20.76 3.89 10.26
C LYS A 119 20.09 4.44 11.52
N HIS A 120 19.42 5.59 11.43
CA HIS A 120 18.71 6.18 12.57
C HIS A 120 17.52 5.31 12.99
N LEU A 121 16.77 4.76 12.03
CA LEU A 121 15.65 3.86 12.29
C LEU A 121 16.10 2.56 12.97
N ILE A 122 17.20 1.95 12.52
CA ILE A 122 17.77 0.76 13.18
C ILE A 122 18.20 1.08 14.61
N LEU A 123 18.83 2.24 14.81
CA LEU A 123 19.20 2.71 16.14
C LEU A 123 17.98 2.91 17.05
N GLU A 124 16.95 3.61 16.61
CA GLU A 124 15.75 3.86 17.42
C GLU A 124 14.93 2.59 17.70
N ALA A 125 14.86 1.66 16.74
CA ALA A 125 14.01 0.48 16.86
C ALA A 125 14.69 -0.69 17.60
N ALA A 126 16.02 -0.79 17.54
CA ALA A 126 16.75 -1.96 18.02
C ALA A 126 17.94 -1.64 18.94
N ASP A 127 18.20 -0.36 19.27
CA ASP A 127 19.42 0.09 19.95
C ASP A 127 20.69 -0.56 19.36
N GLY A 128 20.68 -0.75 18.04
CA GLY A 128 21.66 -1.56 17.32
C GLY A 128 22.63 -0.72 16.51
N PHE A 129 23.86 -1.19 16.36
CA PHE A 129 24.86 -0.58 15.49
C PHE A 129 25.38 -1.60 14.47
N LEU A 130 25.79 -1.10 13.30
CA LEU A 130 26.39 -1.92 12.25
C LEU A 130 27.91 -2.01 12.45
N PHE A 131 28.45 -3.21 12.34
CA PHE A 131 29.88 -3.45 12.28
C PHE A 131 30.22 -4.56 11.28
N VAL A 132 31.46 -4.57 10.80
CA VAL A 132 31.99 -5.57 9.87
C VAL A 132 33.32 -6.05 10.41
N VAL A 133 33.46 -7.37 10.51
CA VAL A 133 34.70 -8.01 10.96
C VAL A 133 35.27 -8.94 9.89
N ALA A 134 36.60 -9.07 9.87
CA ALA A 134 37.28 -10.10 9.11
C ALA A 134 37.04 -11.46 9.78
N ALA A 135 36.40 -12.40 9.09
CA ALA A 135 36.09 -13.72 9.65
C ALA A 135 37.34 -14.49 10.11
N GLU A 136 38.46 -14.37 9.37
CA GLU A 136 39.71 -15.08 9.67
C GLU A 136 40.42 -14.55 10.93
N THR A 137 40.46 -13.23 11.11
CA THR A 137 41.23 -12.61 12.19
C THR A 137 40.37 -12.07 13.33
N GLY A 138 39.05 -11.98 13.15
CA GLY A 138 38.13 -11.30 14.05
C GLY A 138 38.33 -9.78 14.11
N ARG A 139 39.17 -9.20 13.23
CA ARG A 139 39.48 -7.77 13.22
C ARG A 139 38.30 -6.96 12.72
N VAL A 140 37.92 -5.91 13.44
CA VAL A 140 36.86 -4.98 13.01
C VAL A 140 37.40 -4.09 11.89
N ILE A 141 36.81 -4.21 10.70
CA ILE A 141 37.17 -3.44 9.49
C ILE A 141 36.29 -2.19 9.37
N TYR A 142 35.05 -2.27 9.83
CA TYR A 142 34.11 -1.15 9.80
C TYR A 142 33.22 -1.19 11.02
N VAL A 143 32.88 -0.01 11.54
CA VAL A 143 31.89 0.16 12.60
C VAL A 143 31.17 1.48 12.35
N SER A 144 29.87 1.53 12.59
CA SER A 144 29.08 2.77 12.51
C SER A 144 29.40 3.65 13.73
N ASP A 145 29.41 4.97 13.55
CA ASP A 145 29.44 6.00 14.62
C ASP A 145 28.33 5.81 15.68
N SER A 146 27.23 5.15 15.28
CA SER A 146 26.18 4.57 16.11
C SER A 146 26.66 3.70 17.27
N VAL A 147 27.92 3.23 17.28
CA VAL A 147 28.49 2.48 18.40
C VAL A 147 28.59 3.33 19.68
N THR A 148 28.81 4.63 19.54
CA THR A 148 28.97 5.55 20.67
C THR A 148 27.71 5.62 21.54
N PRO A 149 26.50 5.87 20.99
CA PRO A 149 25.28 5.88 21.82
C PRO A 149 24.91 4.49 22.37
N VAL A 150 25.28 3.39 21.71
CA VAL A 150 24.87 2.04 22.12
C VAL A 150 25.80 1.46 23.21
N LEU A 151 27.12 1.51 22.99
CA LEU A 151 28.12 0.90 23.87
C LEU A 151 28.89 1.90 24.72
N ASN A 152 28.65 3.21 24.53
CA ASN A 152 29.38 4.29 25.19
C ASN A 152 30.91 4.22 24.97
N GLN A 153 31.33 3.71 23.82
CA GLN A 153 32.73 3.62 23.41
C GLN A 153 32.97 4.37 22.09
N PRO A 154 34.14 5.01 21.92
CA PRO A 154 34.46 5.74 20.71
C PRO A 154 34.76 4.76 19.55
N GLN A 155 34.34 5.14 18.35
CA GLN A 155 34.62 4.39 17.12
C GLN A 155 36.11 4.09 16.91
N SER A 156 37.01 4.97 17.36
CA SER A 156 38.46 4.78 17.25
C SER A 156 38.99 3.58 18.03
N GLU A 157 38.35 3.20 19.14
CA GLU A 157 38.74 2.05 19.94
C GLU A 157 38.23 0.73 19.36
N TRP A 158 37.07 0.78 18.69
CA TRP A 158 36.50 -0.37 17.98
C TRP A 158 37.15 -0.60 16.62
N PHE A 159 37.55 0.48 15.95
CA PHE A 159 38.12 0.38 14.62
C PHE A 159 39.52 -0.24 14.66
N GLY A 160 39.68 -1.40 14.05
CA GLY A 160 40.96 -2.12 14.02
C GLY A 160 41.27 -2.96 15.26
N SER A 161 40.43 -2.91 16.30
CA SER A 161 40.50 -3.86 17.42
C SER A 161 39.96 -5.23 16.98
N THR A 162 40.20 -6.24 17.81
CA THR A 162 39.69 -7.58 17.55
C THR A 162 38.37 -7.76 18.30
N LEU A 163 37.35 -8.34 17.67
CA LEU A 163 36.03 -8.56 18.28
C LEU A 163 36.13 -9.45 19.54
N TYR A 164 37.12 -10.34 19.59
CA TYR A 164 37.44 -11.16 20.76
C TYR A 164 37.84 -10.34 21.99
N GLU A 165 38.45 -9.15 21.82
CA GLU A 165 38.84 -8.27 22.93
C GLU A 165 37.65 -7.51 23.50
N GLN A 166 36.62 -7.30 22.68
CA GLN A 166 35.40 -6.58 23.06
C GLN A 166 34.31 -7.52 23.64
N THR A 167 34.51 -8.83 23.55
CA THR A 167 33.55 -9.85 23.95
C THR A 167 33.97 -10.50 25.27
N HIS A 168 32.99 -10.88 26.10
CA HIS A 168 33.28 -11.59 27.35
C HIS A 168 33.99 -12.93 27.08
N PRO A 169 34.98 -13.35 27.89
CA PRO A 169 35.75 -14.59 27.67
C PRO A 169 34.90 -15.83 27.45
N ASP A 170 33.77 -15.93 28.16
CA ASP A 170 32.83 -17.06 28.06
C ASP A 170 32.08 -17.13 26.71
N ASP A 171 32.02 -16.03 25.97
CA ASP A 171 31.34 -15.95 24.66
C ASP A 171 32.32 -15.97 23.48
N ILE A 172 33.63 -15.91 23.72
CA ILE A 172 34.67 -15.97 22.67
C ILE A 172 34.56 -17.28 21.88
N GLU A 173 34.30 -18.40 22.55
CA GLU A 173 34.20 -19.71 21.89
C GLU A 173 33.01 -19.75 20.92
N LYS A 174 31.83 -19.29 21.35
CA LYS A 174 30.65 -19.16 20.49
C LYS A 174 30.89 -18.20 19.32
N LEU A 175 31.57 -17.08 19.57
CA LEU A 175 31.83 -16.07 18.56
C LEU A 175 32.79 -16.59 17.47
N ARG A 176 33.80 -17.39 17.85
CA ARG A 176 34.66 -18.12 16.91
C ARG A 176 33.87 -19.09 16.05
N GLU A 177 32.96 -19.87 16.65
CA GLU A 177 32.11 -20.78 15.89
C GLU A 177 31.26 -20.01 14.85
N GLN A 178 30.66 -18.88 15.21
CA GLN A 178 29.85 -18.07 14.28
C GLN A 178 30.66 -17.46 13.13
N LEU A 179 31.92 -17.08 13.38
CA LEU A 179 32.80 -16.53 12.34
C LEU A 179 33.41 -17.62 11.44
N CYS A 180 33.67 -18.82 11.97
CA CYS A 180 34.25 -19.94 11.22
C CYS A 180 33.20 -20.78 10.44
N THR A 181 31.90 -20.68 10.78
CA THR A 181 30.85 -21.51 10.16
C THR A 181 30.39 -21.06 8.77
N SER A 182 30.98 -20.00 8.18
CA SER A 182 30.66 -19.60 6.81
C SER A 182 31.28 -20.49 5.71
N GLU A 183 32.11 -21.49 6.06
CA GLU A 183 32.68 -22.46 5.10
C GLU A 183 32.17 -23.91 5.29
N ASN A 184 30.93 -24.13 5.74
CA ASN A 184 30.42 -25.53 5.82
C ASN A 184 28.96 -25.74 5.36
N SER A 185 28.47 -24.93 4.41
CA SER A 185 27.15 -25.17 3.78
C SER A 185 27.20 -25.32 2.26
N MET A 186 28.38 -25.43 1.63
CA MET A 186 28.48 -25.57 0.17
C MET A 186 29.56 -26.55 -0.31
N THR A 187 29.72 -27.73 0.30
CA THR A 187 30.37 -28.88 -0.36
C THR A 187 29.80 -30.18 0.20
N GLY A 188 28.71 -30.68 -0.40
CA GLY A 188 28.07 -31.90 0.08
C GLY A 188 27.01 -32.47 -0.86
N TRP A 189 27.20 -32.32 -2.17
CA TRP A 189 26.46 -33.09 -3.18
C TRP A 189 27.42 -33.44 -4.31
N PHE A 190 28.14 -34.55 -4.12
CA PHE A 190 28.61 -35.43 -5.19
C PHE A 190 28.13 -36.84 -4.85
#